data_AF-A0A926ZBA3-F1
#
_entry.id   AF-A0A926ZBA3-F1
#
_cell.length_a   1.000
_cell.length_b   1.000
_cell.length_c   1.000
_cell.angle_alpha   90.00
_cell.angle_beta   90.00
_cell.angle_gamma   90.00
#
_symmetry.space_group_name_H-M   'P 1'
#
loop_
_entity.id
_entity.type
_entity.pdbx_description
1 polymer ?
#
loop_
_entity_poly.entity_id
_entity_poly.type
_entity_poly.pdbx_seq_one_letter_code
_entity_poly.pdbx_strand_id
1 'polypeptide(L)'
;MKYLAQVVSKDPQGTAKFQLLAVQKTEYTWVRLAEEAYIFSDKAVSLGEGMLVLLHLTGSQKIECIIDAKDWLLEFLEQYLTVGISPKQLQEEAERAEQWRQSLTLKSQELARRALEMEARQDQIQQVEESLKREKKQLELLAAELQANDDNLRINFNSAGS
;
A
#
# COMPACT_ATOMS: atom_id res chain seq x y z
N MET A 1 9.69 -29.51 -5.16
CA MET A 1 8.40 -28.78 -5.38
C MET A 1 7.25 -29.68 -4.94
N LYS A 2 6.26 -29.13 -4.24
CA LYS A 2 5.11 -29.91 -3.77
C LYS A 2 3.96 -29.90 -4.79
N TYR A 3 3.34 -31.05 -4.97
CA TYR A 3 2.21 -31.25 -5.86
C TYR A 3 1.09 -31.98 -5.14
N LEU A 4 -0.14 -31.61 -5.42
CA LEU A 4 -1.32 -32.37 -5.04
C LEU A 4 -1.64 -33.29 -6.19
N ALA A 5 -1.78 -34.57 -5.92
CA ALA A 5 -2.02 -35.59 -6.92
C ALA A 5 -3.08 -36.59 -6.48
N GLN A 6 -3.67 -37.29 -7.44
CA GLN A 6 -4.59 -38.39 -7.21
C GLN A 6 -3.99 -39.70 -7.73
N VAL A 7 -4.16 -40.78 -6.98
CA VAL A 7 -3.80 -42.13 -7.43
C VAL A 7 -4.82 -42.58 -8.48
N VAL A 8 -4.39 -42.83 -9.72
CA VAL A 8 -5.29 -43.19 -10.84
C VAL A 8 -5.33 -44.68 -11.10
N SER A 9 -4.21 -45.37 -11.04
CA SER A 9 -4.17 -46.81 -11.27
C SER A 9 -2.90 -47.42 -10.68
N LYS A 10 -2.97 -48.72 -10.41
CA LYS A 10 -1.80 -49.54 -10.14
C LYS A 10 -1.49 -50.35 -11.39
N ASP A 11 -0.25 -50.29 -11.83
CA ASP A 11 0.23 -51.20 -12.86
C ASP A 11 0.32 -52.62 -12.26
N PRO A 12 0.17 -53.71 -13.03
CA PRO A 12 0.41 -55.09 -12.57
C PRO A 12 1.76 -55.33 -11.86
N GLN A 13 2.74 -54.45 -12.04
CA GLN A 13 4.04 -54.49 -11.34
C GLN A 13 4.03 -53.83 -9.94
N GLY A 14 2.89 -53.28 -9.49
CA GLY A 14 2.72 -52.65 -8.18
C GLY A 14 3.12 -51.18 -8.12
N THR A 15 3.61 -50.61 -9.22
CA THR A 15 3.88 -49.17 -9.37
C THR A 15 2.57 -48.40 -9.51
N ALA A 16 2.49 -47.24 -8.85
CA ALA A 16 1.31 -46.39 -8.87
C ALA A 16 1.47 -45.25 -9.89
N LYS A 17 0.40 -45.00 -10.65
CA LYS A 17 0.25 -43.82 -11.51
C LYS A 17 -0.46 -42.71 -10.74
N PHE A 18 0.12 -41.52 -10.75
CA PHE A 18 -0.43 -40.33 -10.13
C PHE A 18 -0.80 -39.30 -11.18
N GLN A 19 -2.00 -38.73 -11.07
CA GLN A 19 -2.41 -37.55 -11.82
C GLN A 19 -2.11 -36.31 -10.99
N LEU A 20 -1.30 -35.41 -11.51
CA LEU A 20 -1.00 -34.13 -10.87
C LEU A 20 -2.19 -33.18 -11.07
N LEU A 21 -2.72 -32.67 -9.96
CA LEU A 21 -3.90 -31.80 -9.95
C LEU A 21 -3.53 -30.34 -9.69
N ALA A 22 -2.59 -30.10 -8.79
CA ALA A 22 -2.14 -28.75 -8.44
C ALA A 22 -0.66 -28.73 -8.05
N VAL A 23 -0.03 -27.57 -8.18
CA VAL A 23 1.37 -27.33 -7.79
C VAL A 23 1.44 -26.17 -6.80
N GLN A 24 2.27 -26.32 -5.78
CA GLN A 24 2.60 -25.24 -4.86
C GLN A 24 3.62 -24.30 -5.52
N LYS A 25 3.22 -23.06 -5.79
CA LYS A 25 4.11 -22.01 -6.34
C LYS A 25 4.86 -21.28 -5.23
N THR A 26 4.17 -21.00 -4.13
CA THR A 26 4.71 -20.38 -2.91
C THR A 26 4.06 -21.04 -1.70
N GLU A 27 4.50 -20.71 -0.49
CA GLU A 27 4.01 -21.32 0.76
C GLU A 27 2.47 -21.35 0.85
N TYR A 28 1.80 -20.26 0.48
CA TYR A 28 0.34 -20.09 0.57
C TYR A 28 -0.36 -20.01 -0.80
N THR A 29 0.30 -20.40 -1.90
CA THR A 29 -0.29 -20.32 -3.24
C THR A 29 -0.15 -21.62 -3.99
N TRP A 30 -1.30 -22.22 -4.27
CA TRP A 30 -1.45 -23.40 -5.10
C TRP A 30 -2.13 -23.05 -6.41
N VAL A 31 -1.64 -23.63 -7.50
CA VAL A 31 -2.20 -23.43 -8.84
C VAL A 31 -2.66 -24.76 -9.38
N ARG A 32 -3.92 -24.81 -9.81
CA ARG A 32 -4.47 -25.98 -10.52
C ARG A 32 -3.75 -26.16 -11.85
N LEU A 33 -3.32 -27.39 -12.13
CA LEU A 33 -2.75 -27.74 -13.43
C LEU A 33 -3.90 -27.86 -14.44
N ALA A 34 -3.81 -27.10 -15.54
CA ALA A 34 -4.80 -27.12 -16.61
C ALA A 34 -4.64 -28.34 -17.52
N GLU A 35 -3.40 -28.78 -17.69
CA GLU A 35 -3.05 -29.97 -18.46
C GLU A 35 -3.02 -31.20 -17.57
N GLU A 36 -3.50 -32.32 -18.10
CA GLU A 36 -3.40 -33.60 -17.43
C GLU A 36 -1.94 -34.08 -17.43
N ALA A 37 -1.26 -33.85 -16.31
CA ALA A 37 0.09 -34.35 -16.09
C ALA A 37 0.03 -35.64 -15.25
N TYR A 38 0.76 -36.66 -15.69
CA TYR A 38 0.85 -37.93 -14.99
C TYR A 38 2.31 -38.25 -14.65
N ILE A 39 2.51 -38.87 -13.49
CA ILE A 39 3.82 -39.35 -13.05
C ILE A 39 3.68 -40.77 -12.48
N PHE A 40 4.70 -41.58 -12.71
CA PHE A 40 4.77 -42.93 -12.17
C PHE A 40 5.70 -42.96 -10.96
N SER A 41 5.35 -43.76 -9.95
CA SER A 41 6.31 -44.08 -8.90
C SER A 41 7.23 -45.20 -9.32
N ASP A 42 8.52 -45.02 -9.05
CA ASP A 42 9.56 -46.03 -9.21
C ASP A 42 9.47 -47.15 -8.16
N LYS A 43 8.60 -47.01 -7.14
CA LYS A 43 8.46 -47.94 -6.02
C LYS A 43 7.02 -48.45 -5.92
N ALA A 44 6.86 -49.64 -5.32
CA ALA A 44 5.54 -50.15 -4.99
C ALA A 44 4.89 -49.26 -3.91
N VAL A 45 3.63 -48.89 -4.12
CA VAL A 45 2.90 -47.98 -3.22
C VAL A 45 1.60 -48.63 -2.75
N SER A 46 1.41 -48.72 -1.44
CA SER A 46 0.23 -49.30 -0.79
C SER A 46 -0.96 -48.34 -0.66
N LEU A 47 -1.12 -47.41 -1.60
CA LEU A 47 -2.21 -46.41 -1.59
C LEU A 47 -3.38 -46.90 -2.46
N GLY A 48 -4.61 -46.62 -2.06
CA GLY A 48 -5.81 -46.96 -2.83
C GLY A 48 -5.94 -46.09 -4.07
N GLU A 49 -6.59 -46.62 -5.10
CA GLU A 49 -7.04 -45.81 -6.24
C GLU A 49 -8.02 -44.73 -5.77
N GLY A 50 -7.92 -43.54 -6.36
CA GLY A 50 -8.72 -42.38 -6.01
C GLY A 50 -8.21 -41.57 -4.82
N MET A 51 -7.21 -42.04 -4.06
CA MET A 51 -6.69 -41.31 -2.90
C MET A 51 -5.93 -40.05 -3.32
N LEU A 52 -6.10 -38.98 -2.55
CA LEU A 52 -5.37 -37.72 -2.70
C LEU A 52 -4.07 -37.77 -1.89
N VAL A 53 -2.98 -37.36 -2.53
CA VAL A 53 -1.64 -37.41 -1.96
C VAL A 53 -0.87 -36.14 -2.27
N LEU A 54 0.06 -35.80 -1.40
CA LEU A 54 1.06 -34.78 -1.63
C LEU A 54 2.35 -35.45 -2.11
N LEU A 55 2.79 -35.07 -3.31
CA LEU A 55 4.05 -35.50 -3.89
C LEU A 55 5.09 -34.42 -3.72
N HIS A 56 6.27 -34.78 -3.22
CA HIS A 56 7.46 -33.95 -3.35
C HIS A 56 8.23 -34.40 -4.59
N LEU A 57 8.31 -33.52 -5.60
CA LEU A 57 9.11 -33.79 -6.80
C LEU A 57 10.44 -33.02 -6.74
N THR A 58 11.51 -33.72 -7.12
CA THR A 58 12.83 -33.14 -7.34
C THR A 58 12.86 -32.30 -8.63
N GLY A 59 13.94 -31.54 -8.86
CA GLY A 59 14.11 -30.72 -10.08
C GLY A 59 14.12 -31.53 -11.39
N SER A 60 14.36 -32.84 -11.31
CA SER A 60 14.30 -33.79 -12.44
C SER A 60 12.95 -34.51 -12.56
N GLN A 61 11.90 -34.00 -11.92
CA GLN A 61 10.54 -34.57 -11.87
C GLN A 61 10.49 -36.01 -11.32
N LYS A 62 11.43 -36.40 -10.46
CA LYS A 62 11.34 -37.68 -9.74
C LYS A 62 10.64 -37.51 -8.39
N ILE A 63 9.84 -38.50 -8.03
CA ILE A 63 9.13 -38.53 -6.74
C ILE A 63 10.15 -38.79 -5.62
N GLU A 64 10.32 -37.80 -4.75
CA GLU A 64 11.13 -37.88 -3.54
C GLU A 64 10.32 -38.43 -2.37
N CYS A 65 9.08 -37.93 -2.21
CA CYS A 65 8.22 -38.28 -1.08
C CYS A 65 6.75 -38.33 -1.51
N ILE A 66 5.99 -39.23 -0.88
CA ILE A 66 4.53 -39.38 -1.04
C ILE A 66 3.93 -39.32 0.36
N ILE A 67 3.01 -38.39 0.58
CA ILE A 67 2.35 -38.17 1.87
C ILE A 67 0.84 -38.18 1.63
N ASP A 68 0.07 -38.75 2.55
CA ASP A 68 -1.39 -38.66 2.53
C ASP A 68 -1.83 -37.19 2.63
N ALA A 69 -2.73 -36.74 1.75
CA ALA A 69 -3.18 -35.36 1.75
C ALA A 69 -4.28 -35.07 2.79
N LYS A 70 -4.82 -36.08 3.49
CA LYS A 70 -5.96 -35.94 4.40
C LYS A 70 -5.73 -34.91 5.50
N ASP A 71 -4.68 -35.09 6.31
CA ASP A 71 -4.44 -34.22 7.45
C ASP A 71 -4.08 -32.80 6.99
N TRP A 72 -3.30 -32.69 5.92
CA TRP A 72 -2.99 -31.41 5.28
C TRP A 72 -4.26 -30.70 4.75
N LEU A 73 -5.20 -31.44 4.16
CA LEU A 73 -6.48 -30.87 3.71
C LEU A 73 -7.32 -30.39 4.89
N LEU A 74 -7.36 -31.13 6.00
CA LEU A 74 -8.07 -30.72 7.21
C LEU A 74 -7.47 -29.44 7.79
N GLU A 75 -6.15 -29.38 7.94
CA GLU A 75 -5.43 -28.17 8.36
C GLU A 75 -5.71 -26.98 7.43
N PHE A 76 -5.73 -27.22 6.11
CA PHE A 76 -6.04 -26.18 5.13
C PHE A 76 -7.48 -25.67 5.28
N LEU A 77 -8.46 -26.57 5.42
CA LEU A 77 -9.85 -26.19 5.62
C LEU A 77 -10.02 -25.41 6.94
N GLU A 78 -9.36 -25.86 8.01
CA GLU A 78 -9.35 -25.18 9.29
C GLU A 78 -8.74 -23.78 9.19
N GLN A 79 -7.60 -23.64 8.51
CA GLN A 79 -6.89 -22.37 8.43
C GLN A 79 -7.62 -21.32 7.57
N TYR A 80 -8.28 -21.75 6.48
CA TYR A 80 -8.83 -20.82 5.48
C TYR A 80 -10.36 -20.71 5.46
N LEU A 81 -11.09 -21.68 6.00
CA LEU A 81 -12.57 -21.67 5.95
C LEU A 81 -13.24 -21.47 7.31
N THR A 82 -12.52 -21.54 8.43
CA THR A 82 -13.11 -21.33 9.78
C THR A 82 -13.43 -19.88 10.10
N VAL A 83 -12.69 -18.93 9.52
CA VAL A 83 -12.87 -17.49 9.76
C VAL A 83 -14.18 -16.98 9.12
N GLY A 84 -14.84 -17.77 8.27
CA GLY A 84 -16.11 -17.41 7.64
C GLY A 84 -15.99 -16.28 6.61
N ILE A 85 -14.78 -15.83 6.31
CA ILE A 85 -14.49 -14.82 5.28
C ILE A 85 -14.31 -15.56 3.95
N SER A 86 -15.22 -15.35 3.02
CA SER A 86 -15.08 -15.88 1.68
C SER A 86 -13.90 -15.20 0.95
N PRO A 87 -13.21 -15.90 0.03
CA PRO A 87 -12.17 -15.28 -0.79
C PRO A 87 -12.64 -14.01 -1.52
N LYS A 88 -13.92 -13.96 -1.91
CA LYS A 88 -14.54 -12.79 -2.53
C LYS A 88 -14.61 -11.59 -1.58
N GLN A 89 -15.01 -11.81 -0.32
CA GLN A 89 -15.05 -10.74 0.68
C GLN A 89 -13.66 -10.21 1.00
N LEU A 90 -12.64 -11.08 1.04
CA LEU A 90 -11.25 -10.65 1.24
C LEU A 90 -10.76 -9.77 0.08
N GLN A 91 -11.11 -10.13 -1.15
CA GLN A 91 -10.80 -9.33 -2.34
C GLN A 91 -11.52 -7.98 -2.31
N GLU A 92 -12.81 -7.96 -1.97
CA GLU A 92 -13.59 -6.73 -1.81
C GLU A 92 -13.02 -5.83 -0.70
N GLU A 93 -12.53 -6.40 0.41
CA GLU A 93 -11.84 -5.64 1.46
C GLU A 93 -10.51 -5.04 1.00
N ALA A 94 -9.71 -5.80 0.26
CA ALA A 94 -8.46 -5.30 -0.31
C ALA A 94 -8.72 -4.14 -1.30
N GLU A 95 -9.74 -4.27 -2.16
CA GLU A 95 -10.14 -3.21 -3.09
C GLU A 95 -10.62 -1.96 -2.35
N ARG A 96 -11.43 -2.11 -1.30
CA ARG A 96 -11.88 -0.97 -0.46
C ARG A 96 -10.71 -0.29 0.25
N ALA A 97 -9.76 -1.07 0.77
CA ALA A 97 -8.56 -0.52 1.41
C ALA A 97 -7.71 0.28 0.41
N GLU A 98 -7.56 -0.22 -0.82
CA GLU A 98 -6.84 0.48 -1.88
C GLU A 98 -7.56 1.76 -2.32
N GLN A 99 -8.89 1.72 -2.49
CA GLN A 99 -9.69 2.93 -2.75
C GLN A 99 -9.55 3.96 -1.64
N TRP A 100 -9.55 3.52 -0.38
CA TRP A 100 -9.36 4.42 0.75
C TRP A 100 -7.96 5.04 0.72
N ARG A 101 -6.91 4.25 0.45
CA ARG A 101 -5.53 4.74 0.29
C ARG A 101 -5.41 5.82 -0.78
N GLN A 102 -6.07 5.63 -1.93
CA GLN A 102 -6.09 6.62 -3.01
C GLN A 102 -6.79 7.91 -2.57
N SER A 103 -7.96 7.79 -1.92
CA SER A 103 -8.69 8.96 -1.42
C SER A 103 -7.90 9.76 -0.38
N LEU A 104 -7.15 9.07 0.49
CA LEU A 104 -6.30 9.70 1.49
C LEU A 104 -5.11 10.43 0.85
N THR A 105 -4.52 9.82 -0.18
CA THR A 105 -3.43 10.42 -0.96
C THR A 105 -3.90 11.72 -1.63
N LEU A 106 -5.05 11.72 -2.29
CA LEU A 106 -5.62 12.92 -2.90
C LEU A 106 -5.89 14.01 -1.86
N LYS A 107 -6.46 13.65 -0.70
CA LYS A 107 -6.68 14.61 0.40
C LYS A 107 -5.37 15.20 0.92
N SER A 108 -4.32 14.39 1.05
CA SER A 108 -3.01 14.87 1.51
C SER A 108 -2.37 15.86 0.52
N GLN A 109 -2.49 15.61 -0.79
CA GLN A 109 -2.01 16.52 -1.83
C GLN A 109 -2.77 17.85 -1.83
N GLU A 110 -4.09 17.81 -1.67
CA GLU A 110 -4.91 19.03 -1.57
C GLU A 110 -4.56 19.86 -0.31
N LEU A 111 -4.29 19.20 0.82
CA LEU A 111 -3.84 19.88 2.03
C LEU A 111 -2.46 20.54 1.82
N ALA A 112 -1.52 19.85 1.18
CA ALA A 112 -0.21 20.41 0.85
C ALA A 112 -0.33 21.64 -0.06
N ARG A 113 -1.20 21.58 -1.09
CA ARG A 113 -1.50 22.72 -1.96
C ARG A 113 -2.02 23.91 -1.17
N ARG A 114 -3.00 23.68 -0.28
CA ARG A 114 -3.56 24.76 0.56
C ARG A 114 -2.54 25.34 1.53
N ALA A 115 -1.66 24.51 2.08
CA ALA A 115 -0.59 24.99 2.95
C ALA A 115 0.34 25.97 2.21
N LEU A 116 0.76 25.61 1.00
CA LEU A 116 1.57 26.50 0.14
C LEU A 116 0.84 27.80 -0.22
N GLU A 117 -0.45 27.73 -0.53
CA GLU A 117 -1.26 28.93 -0.81
C GLU A 117 -1.38 29.85 0.42
N MET A 118 -1.50 29.28 1.61
CA MET A 118 -1.53 30.06 2.85
C MET A 118 -0.19 30.70 3.18
N GLU A 119 0.91 29.98 2.97
CA GLU A 119 2.27 30.51 3.14
C GLU A 119 2.52 31.67 2.18
N ALA A 120 2.17 31.52 0.90
CA ALA A 120 2.29 32.60 -0.09
C ALA A 120 1.43 33.83 0.27
N ARG A 121 0.23 33.63 0.85
CA ARG A 121 -0.60 34.73 1.35
C ARG A 121 0.01 35.41 2.57
N GLN A 122 0.63 34.64 3.47
CA GLN A 122 1.30 35.18 4.64
C GLN A 122 2.47 36.08 4.23
N ASP A 123 3.27 35.64 3.25
CA ASP A 123 4.35 36.46 2.68
C ASP A 123 3.83 37.77 2.06
N GLN A 124 2.73 37.70 1.32
CA GLN A 124 2.09 38.90 0.75
C GLN A 124 1.62 39.88 1.83
N ILE A 125 0.98 39.37 2.90
CA ILE A 125 0.54 40.21 4.03
C ILE A 125 1.75 40.90 4.66
N GLN A 126 2.83 40.16 4.91
CA GLN A 126 4.03 40.70 5.54
C GLN A 126 4.69 41.80 4.70
N GLN A 127 4.73 41.65 3.36
CA GLN A 127 5.22 42.70 2.47
C GLN A 127 4.37 43.98 2.52
N VAL A 128 3.04 43.83 2.56
CA VAL A 128 2.11 44.97 2.67
C VAL A 128 2.22 45.64 4.05
N GLU A 129 2.38 44.88 5.13
CA GLU A 129 2.59 45.43 6.46
C GLU A 129 3.90 46.23 6.56
N GLU A 130 4.97 45.73 5.93
CA GLU A 130 6.24 46.45 5.87
C GLU A 130 6.15 47.74 5.06
N SER A 131 5.47 47.74 3.91
CA SER A 131 5.31 48.96 3.10
C SER A 131 4.49 50.01 3.85
N LEU A 132 3.37 49.60 4.46
CA LEU A 132 2.54 50.48 5.28
C LEU A 132 3.31 51.07 6.47
N LYS A 133 4.18 50.27 7.10
CA LYS A 133 5.03 50.75 8.21
C LYS A 133 6.06 51.78 7.74
N ARG A 134 6.63 51.62 6.54
CA ARG A 134 7.56 52.60 5.96
C ARG A 134 6.85 53.90 5.61
N GLU A 135 5.69 53.81 4.98
CA GLU A 135 4.88 54.97 4.60
C GLU A 135 4.42 55.77 5.82
N LYS A 136 3.95 55.08 6.88
CA LYS A 136 3.63 55.72 8.17
C LYS A 136 4.81 56.49 8.75
N LYS A 137 6.00 55.89 8.78
CA LYS A 137 7.22 56.58 9.26
C LYS A 137 7.55 57.81 8.44
N GLN A 138 7.38 57.76 7.11
CA GLN A 138 7.61 58.93 6.25
C GLN A 138 6.62 60.06 6.54
N LEU A 139 5.34 59.73 6.74
CA LEU A 139 4.32 60.70 7.12
C LEU A 139 4.59 61.32 8.48
N GLU A 140 5.02 60.52 9.47
CA GLU A 140 5.41 61.02 10.81
C GLU A 140 6.59 61.99 10.74
N LEU A 141 7.62 61.68 9.93
CA LEU A 141 8.76 62.57 9.73
C LEU A 141 8.36 63.88 9.06
N LEU A 142 7.54 63.81 8.00
CA LEU A 142 7.06 65.00 7.30
C LEU A 142 6.20 65.89 8.21
N ALA A 143 5.34 65.29 9.02
CA ALA A 143 4.52 66.01 9.99
C ALA A 143 5.39 66.74 11.04
N ALA A 144 6.44 66.08 11.55
CA ALA A 144 7.37 66.68 12.50
C ALA A 144 8.17 67.84 11.86
N GLU A 145 8.60 67.71 10.61
CA GLU A 145 9.30 68.77 9.88
C GLU A 145 8.40 70.00 9.64
N LEU A 146 7.15 69.79 9.26
CA LEU A 146 6.16 70.86 9.12
C LEU A 146 5.89 71.58 10.43
N GLN A 147 5.75 70.84 11.54
CA GLN A 147 5.59 71.44 12.88
C GLN A 147 6.80 72.29 13.27
N ALA A 148 8.01 71.78 13.08
CA ALA A 148 9.24 72.52 13.39
C ALA A 148 9.37 73.80 12.55
N ASN A 149 8.97 73.77 11.27
CA ASN A 149 8.98 74.95 10.42
C ASN A 149 7.95 76.01 10.88
N ASP A 150 6.74 75.58 11.25
CA ASP A 150 5.69 76.48 11.76
C ASP A 150 6.12 77.15 13.09
N ASP A 151 6.74 76.38 13.99
CA ASP A 151 7.27 76.90 15.25
C ASP A 151 8.40 77.91 15.04
N ASN A 152 9.31 77.67 14.08
CA ASN A 152 10.36 78.62 13.71
C ASN A 152 9.79 79.92 13.13
N LEU A 153 8.76 79.82 12.28
CA LEU A 153 8.08 81.00 11.73
C LEU A 153 7.41 81.83 12.84
N ARG A 154 6.77 81.17 13.81
CA ARG A 154 6.18 81.81 14.99
C ARG A 154 7.22 82.53 15.86
N ILE A 155 8.37 81.91 16.12
CA ILE A 155 9.46 82.51 16.90
C ILE A 155 10.01 83.75 16.17
N ASN A 156 10.26 83.64 14.87
CA ASN A 156 10.76 84.76 14.06
C ASN A 156 9.78 85.94 14.03
N PHE A 157 8.47 85.68 13.86
CA PHE A 157 7.44 86.72 13.90
C PHE A 157 7.38 87.46 15.25
N ASN A 158 7.50 86.75 16.37
CA ASN A 158 7.50 87.38 17.70
C ASN A 158 8.78 88.18 17.98
N SER A 159 9.92 87.79 17.40
CA SER A 159 11.19 88.52 17.56
C SER A 159 11.31 89.80 16.73
N ALA A 160 10.57 89.91 15.61
CA ALA A 160 10.58 91.08 14.74
C ALA A 160 9.62 92.21 15.20
N GLY A 161 8.77 91.94 16.19
CA GLY A 161 7.75 92.88 16.70
C GLY A 161 8.05 93.50 18.07
N SER A 162 9.21 93.25 18.66
CA SER A 162 9.67 93.86 19.94
C SER A 162 10.75 94.92 19.72
#